data_AF-A0A212JKW2-F1
#
_entry.id   AF-A0A212JKW2-F1
#
_cell.length_a   1.000
_cell.length_b   1.000
_cell.length_c   1.000
_cell.angle_alpha   90.00
_cell.angle_beta   90.00
_cell.angle_gamma   90.00
#
_symmetry.space_group_name_H-M   'P 1'
#
loop_
_entity.id
_entity.type
_entity.pdbx_description
1 polymer ?
#
loop_
_entity_poly.entity_id
_entity_poly.type
_entity_poly.pdbx_seq_one_letter_code
_entity_poly.pdbx_strand_id
1 'polypeptide(L)'
;MPIRFPLPRKKPSPPAEAPSKRHPLEPTPLDANAYAKKAWTHIKEHEGIPNRIYSDPKGIPTLGAGYALAVRGHDGKYRLRPWDEIGRAINPSKPYAFTEAEKQRLEEAVGYLNGEVPEPDQGRYEKEKKYKEKYDKYKSIIKHNTDKQRQKAQSLIPPLRGKENPEKNHFGFTISEGRAQDLLAEIWPSYRATVLRELRRQARARGWTKAEIDAYIEKYFRNSDLDLALTSLQYNGVSSPNASGAVLDGDLARVREEILYLSNGKTDDNEAVRGGLAKRRRAEADLATDAPEGWSDTAKEAWKRIEDKPGNKAYREDFPDAFAPKPIGWNVSPDAHRALTLARSRTADPTQAILLKSPAAWTEDEVRTVMRGDDYWSHDRFARDRAQARVGAWFRHHYGDDRLRLDSSGRPLRPTPIRAIPETPAPARTADGSDLDEAAEAVVAQVVRSAQDEGLGEAIRKLQIGMNRFGGAGRTVAEDGDYGPETDLRLKEILAADGIGAAETAYHRATLLDLLDGALQSGTIDTVLPVTADAAGTGIAAELAKLASRLRPDGTEAFVRDLSDAQVGAATVHVRAHIRNGGKVSAYDRAAPGM
;
A
#
# COMPACT_ATOMS: atom_id res chain seq x y z
N MET A 1 78.23 16.60 -3.62
CA MET A 1 76.91 17.20 -3.93
C MET A 1 76.10 16.20 -4.74
N PRO A 2 74.91 15.76 -4.31
CA PRO A 2 74.14 14.77 -5.07
C PRO A 2 73.44 15.45 -6.26
N ILE A 3 73.61 14.85 -7.44
CA ILE A 3 72.98 15.26 -8.68
C ILE A 3 71.48 14.92 -8.60
N ARG A 4 70.62 15.94 -8.56
CA ARG A 4 69.16 15.77 -8.65
C ARG A 4 68.76 15.60 -10.12
N PHE A 5 68.30 14.42 -10.50
CA PHE A 5 67.65 14.20 -11.78
C PHE A 5 66.26 14.87 -11.79
N PRO A 6 65.89 15.63 -12.84
CA PRO A 6 64.55 16.20 -12.98
C PRO A 6 63.52 15.08 -13.12
N LEU A 7 62.48 15.12 -12.29
CA LEU A 7 61.34 14.19 -12.40
C LEU A 7 60.68 14.33 -13.78
N PRO A 8 60.30 13.22 -14.42
CA PRO A 8 59.61 13.26 -15.71
C PRO A 8 58.32 14.08 -15.59
N ARG A 9 58.13 15.02 -16.52
CA ARG A 9 56.89 15.82 -16.60
C ARG A 9 55.71 14.86 -16.73
N LYS A 10 54.81 14.87 -15.74
CA LYS A 10 53.54 14.12 -15.76
C LYS A 10 52.83 14.50 -17.07
N LYS A 11 52.57 13.52 -17.95
CA LYS A 11 51.77 13.75 -19.16
C LYS A 11 50.43 14.37 -18.72
N PRO A 12 49.93 15.42 -19.38
CA PRO A 12 48.61 15.96 -19.08
C PRO A 12 47.60 14.82 -19.16
N SER A 13 46.82 14.62 -18.10
CA SER A 13 45.71 13.66 -18.13
C SER A 13 44.82 14.00 -19.32
N PRO A 14 44.34 13.00 -20.07
CA PRO A 14 43.34 13.26 -21.11
C PRO A 14 42.18 14.06 -20.49
N PRO A 15 41.57 15.00 -21.25
CA PRO A 15 40.43 15.75 -20.77
C PRO A 15 39.37 14.75 -20.28
N ALA A 16 38.87 14.95 -19.06
CA ALA A 16 37.83 14.10 -18.50
C ALA A 16 36.68 14.05 -19.51
N GLU A 17 36.31 12.83 -19.91
CA GLU A 17 35.20 12.58 -20.80
C GLU A 17 33.97 13.32 -20.25
N ALA A 18 33.30 14.11 -21.10
CA ALA A 18 32.18 14.92 -20.65
C ALA A 18 31.14 13.98 -20.01
N PRO A 19 30.63 14.29 -18.79
CA PRO A 19 29.71 13.41 -18.11
C PRO A 19 28.49 13.16 -19.00
N SER A 20 28.37 11.93 -19.51
CA SER A 20 27.23 11.53 -20.32
C SER A 20 25.96 11.57 -19.46
N LYS A 21 24.96 12.32 -19.92
CA LYS A 21 23.65 12.38 -19.29
C LYS A 21 23.01 10.99 -19.39
N ARG A 22 22.79 10.35 -18.25
CA ARG A 22 22.02 9.10 -18.16
C ARG A 22 20.52 9.40 -18.08
N HIS A 23 19.71 8.40 -18.40
CA HIS A 23 18.25 8.49 -18.31
C HIS A 23 17.84 8.33 -16.84
N PRO A 24 17.18 9.34 -16.22
CA PRO A 24 16.73 9.24 -14.84
C PRO A 24 15.58 8.22 -14.70
N LEU A 25 15.32 7.76 -13.47
CA LEU A 25 14.09 7.05 -13.17
C LEU A 25 12.89 8.00 -13.32
N GLU A 26 11.82 7.54 -13.95
CA GLU A 26 10.60 8.31 -14.21
C GLU A 26 9.41 7.78 -13.39
N PRO A 27 9.41 7.95 -12.05
CA PRO A 27 8.29 7.48 -11.24
C PRO A 27 7.02 8.28 -11.53
N THR A 28 5.87 7.67 -11.28
CA THR A 28 4.55 8.30 -11.45
C THR A 28 4.22 9.18 -10.24
N PRO A 29 3.96 10.49 -10.42
CA PRO A 29 3.46 11.34 -9.34
C PRO A 29 2.09 10.89 -8.85
N LEU A 30 1.88 10.95 -7.54
CA LEU A 30 0.57 10.87 -6.92
C LEU A 30 -0.06 12.27 -6.86
N ASP A 31 -1.38 12.33 -6.75
CA ASP A 31 -2.03 13.58 -6.35
C ASP A 31 -1.60 13.98 -4.92
N ALA A 32 -1.73 15.26 -4.60
CA ALA A 32 -1.23 15.80 -3.34
C ALA A 32 -1.89 15.16 -2.10
N ASN A 33 -3.17 14.78 -2.17
CA ASN A 33 -3.89 14.18 -1.05
C ASN A 33 -3.49 12.71 -0.87
N ALA A 34 -3.39 11.94 -1.96
CA ALA A 34 -2.87 10.58 -1.93
C ALA A 34 -1.44 10.54 -1.38
N TYR A 35 -0.57 11.44 -1.84
CA TYR A 35 0.80 11.55 -1.31
C TYR A 35 0.81 11.84 0.20
N ALA A 36 0.01 12.80 0.67
CA ALA A 36 -0.06 13.15 2.09
C ALA A 36 -0.60 11.98 2.95
N LYS A 37 -1.64 11.29 2.48
CA LYS A 37 -2.21 10.10 3.13
C LYS A 37 -1.19 8.95 3.19
N LYS A 38 -0.47 8.71 2.10
CA LYS A 38 0.56 7.67 2.01
C LYS A 38 1.75 8.00 2.91
N ALA A 39 2.20 9.25 2.92
CA ALA A 39 3.26 9.71 3.82
C ALA A 39 2.87 9.55 5.30
N TRP A 40 1.64 9.96 5.66
CA TRP A 40 1.11 9.75 7.01
C TRP A 40 1.10 8.27 7.42
N THR A 41 0.54 7.42 6.57
CA THR A 41 0.44 5.98 6.82
C THR A 41 1.82 5.36 7.01
N HIS A 42 2.75 5.69 6.12
CA HIS A 42 4.13 5.20 6.18
C HIS A 42 4.85 5.64 7.47
N ILE A 43 4.73 6.91 7.87
CA ILE A 43 5.36 7.41 9.10
C ILE A 43 4.71 6.82 10.35
N LYS A 44 3.37 6.68 10.37
CA LYS A 44 2.64 6.06 11.47
C LYS A 44 3.09 4.63 11.74
N GLU A 45 3.25 3.85 10.69
CA GLU A 45 3.67 2.46 10.78
C GLU A 45 5.10 2.30 11.37
N HIS A 46 6.02 3.21 11.06
CA HIS A 46 7.44 3.02 11.35
C HIS A 46 7.98 3.82 12.56
N GLU A 47 7.44 5.01 12.84
CA GLU A 47 7.92 5.86 13.95
C GLU A 47 7.15 5.61 15.26
N GLY A 48 5.88 5.21 15.14
CA GLY A 48 4.92 5.32 16.23
C GLY A 48 4.52 6.77 16.50
N ILE A 49 3.31 7.00 16.98
CA ILE A 49 2.74 8.36 17.11
C ILE A 49 2.20 8.53 18.52
N PRO A 50 3.04 8.92 19.49
CA PRO A 50 2.55 9.22 20.83
C PRO A 50 1.63 10.44 20.77
N ASN A 51 0.50 10.35 21.42
CA ASN A 51 -0.47 11.43 21.56
C ASN A 51 -0.07 12.44 22.66
N ARG A 52 1.22 12.57 23.01
CA ARG A 52 1.75 13.39 24.10
C ARG A 52 3.16 13.87 23.76
N ILE A 53 3.74 14.71 24.62
CA ILE A 53 5.17 15.03 24.55
C ILE A 53 5.99 13.79 24.92
N TYR A 54 7.05 13.53 24.17
CA TYR A 54 8.03 12.49 24.42
C TYR A 54 9.46 12.98 24.22
N SER A 55 10.43 12.25 24.74
CA SER A 55 11.85 12.47 24.47
C SER A 55 12.30 11.60 23.31
N ASP A 56 12.90 12.21 22.28
CA ASP A 56 13.47 11.48 21.15
C ASP A 56 14.80 10.77 21.54
N PRO A 57 15.41 9.99 20.63
CA PRO A 57 16.71 9.33 20.89
C PRO A 57 17.88 10.29 21.17
N LYS A 58 17.72 11.59 20.92
CA LYS A 58 18.69 12.67 21.21
C LYS A 58 18.35 13.43 22.49
N GLY A 59 17.24 13.11 23.15
CA GLY A 59 16.76 13.78 24.36
C GLY A 59 15.89 15.01 24.08
N ILE A 60 15.58 15.31 22.82
CA ILE A 60 14.83 16.49 22.40
C ILE A 60 13.35 16.28 22.73
N PRO A 61 12.70 17.23 23.43
CA PRO A 61 11.25 17.21 23.63
C PRO A 61 10.53 17.27 22.28
N THR A 62 9.66 16.31 22.01
CA THR A 62 9.02 16.10 20.70
C THR A 62 7.54 15.77 20.88
N LEU A 63 6.69 16.17 19.93
CA LEU A 63 5.24 15.96 19.96
C LEU A 63 4.76 15.23 18.71
N GLY A 64 3.82 14.28 18.87
CA GLY A 64 3.17 13.59 17.75
C GLY A 64 4.14 12.89 16.81
N ALA A 65 3.98 13.12 15.50
CA ALA A 65 4.82 12.56 14.46
C ALA A 65 6.12 13.35 14.27
N GLY A 66 6.91 13.50 15.33
CA GLY A 66 8.29 14.04 15.25
C GLY A 66 8.40 15.56 15.29
N TYR A 67 7.38 16.27 15.78
CA TYR A 67 7.43 17.73 15.89
C TYR A 67 8.33 18.14 17.07
N ALA A 68 9.59 18.45 16.79
CA ALA A 68 10.57 18.85 17.81
C ALA A 68 10.17 20.20 18.43
N LEU A 69 9.99 20.23 19.75
CA LEU A 69 9.65 21.43 20.51
C LEU A 69 10.87 22.30 20.81
N ALA A 70 12.06 21.73 20.73
CA ALA A 70 13.31 22.46 20.82
C ALA A 70 14.10 22.38 19.50
N VAL A 71 14.60 23.53 19.05
CA VAL A 71 15.39 23.65 17.82
C VAL A 71 16.80 24.10 18.13
N ARG A 72 17.77 23.61 17.36
CA ARG A 72 19.17 23.99 17.51
C ARG A 72 19.44 25.28 16.74
N GLY A 73 19.85 26.33 17.44
CA GLY A 73 20.22 27.61 16.85
C GLY A 73 21.57 27.57 16.13
N HIS A 74 21.92 28.67 15.45
CA HIS A 74 23.20 28.83 14.76
C HIS A 74 24.41 28.80 15.70
N ASP A 75 24.22 29.14 16.98
CA ASP A 75 25.21 29.03 18.05
C ASP A 75 25.39 27.59 18.57
N GLY A 76 24.68 26.63 17.98
CA GLY A 76 24.72 25.23 18.37
C GLY A 76 23.96 24.89 19.64
N LYS A 77 23.29 25.86 20.28
CA LYS A 77 22.45 25.64 21.47
C LYS A 77 21.01 25.31 21.10
N TYR A 78 20.40 24.41 21.86
CA TYR A 78 18.97 24.13 21.79
C TYR A 78 18.17 25.22 22.48
N ARG A 79 17.05 25.63 21.88
CA ARG A 79 16.07 26.55 22.44
C ARG A 79 14.68 25.98 22.22
N LEU A 80 13.81 26.10 23.22
CA LEU A 80 12.40 25.83 23.02
C LEU A 80 11.83 26.79 21.99
N ARG A 81 10.89 26.30 21.18
CA ARG A 81 10.00 27.14 20.39
C ARG A 81 9.22 28.07 21.33
N PRO A 82 8.72 29.22 20.85
CA PRO A 82 7.85 30.09 21.64
C PRO A 82 6.70 29.30 22.26
N TRP A 83 6.37 29.58 23.53
CA TRP A 83 5.33 28.85 24.27
C TRP A 83 3.98 28.85 23.56
N ASP A 84 3.64 29.96 22.93
CA ASP A 84 2.43 30.15 22.13
C ASP A 84 2.42 29.27 20.86
N GLU A 85 3.58 29.06 20.24
CA GLU A 85 3.74 28.12 19.12
C GLU A 85 3.58 26.67 19.58
N ILE A 86 4.22 26.29 20.68
CA ILE A 86 4.06 24.95 21.26
C ILE A 86 2.59 24.71 21.68
N GLY A 87 1.95 25.71 22.29
CA GLY A 87 0.54 25.65 22.68
C GLY A 87 -0.39 25.44 21.48
N ARG A 88 -0.14 26.13 20.36
CA ARG A 88 -0.85 25.93 19.08
C ARG A 88 -0.57 24.58 18.45
N ALA A 89 0.65 24.07 18.56
CA ALA A 89 1.01 22.75 18.05
C ALA A 89 0.15 21.66 18.70
N ILE A 90 -0.23 21.83 19.97
CA ILE A 90 -1.13 20.95 20.71
C ILE A 90 -2.59 21.20 20.32
N ASN A 91 -3.03 22.46 20.36
CA ASN A 91 -4.39 22.84 20.00
C ASN A 91 -4.40 24.21 19.30
N PRO A 92 -4.65 24.27 17.98
CA PRO A 92 -4.56 25.52 17.23
C PRO A 92 -5.71 26.49 17.54
N SER A 93 -6.89 26.01 17.94
CA SER A 93 -8.05 26.87 18.23
C SER A 93 -8.03 27.45 19.64
N LYS A 94 -7.43 26.73 20.58
CA LYS A 94 -7.20 27.18 21.96
C LYS A 94 -5.81 26.73 22.40
N PRO A 95 -4.76 27.56 22.20
CA PRO A 95 -3.39 27.20 22.53
C PRO A 95 -3.29 26.67 23.97
N TYR A 96 -2.62 25.53 24.13
CA TYR A 96 -2.45 24.91 25.45
C TYR A 96 -1.62 25.83 26.36
N ALA A 97 -2.18 26.13 27.54
CA ALA A 97 -1.50 26.93 28.55
C ALA A 97 -0.74 26.01 29.51
N PHE A 98 0.59 25.98 29.36
CA PHE A 98 1.46 25.21 30.24
C PHE A 98 1.48 25.76 31.65
N THR A 99 1.44 24.87 32.63
CA THR A 99 1.75 25.19 34.04
C THR A 99 3.23 25.53 34.18
N GLU A 100 3.60 26.27 35.23
CA GLU A 100 5.00 26.61 35.50
C GLU A 100 5.87 25.36 35.69
N ALA A 101 5.32 24.30 36.29
CA ALA A 101 6.02 23.03 36.46
C ALA A 101 6.30 22.31 35.12
N GLU A 102 5.36 22.36 34.17
CA GLU A 102 5.56 21.79 32.82
C GLU A 102 6.56 22.63 32.01
N LYS A 103 6.50 23.96 32.12
CA LYS A 103 7.49 24.86 31.48
C LYS A 103 8.89 24.58 32.01
N GLN A 104 9.04 24.58 33.33
CA GLN A 104 10.31 24.29 33.99
C GLN A 104 10.86 22.92 33.55
N ARG A 105 10.03 21.88 33.48
CA ARG A 105 10.46 20.55 33.02
C ARG A 105 11.03 20.57 31.59
N LEU A 106 10.38 21.27 30.67
CA LEU A 106 10.86 21.40 29.29
C LEU A 106 12.13 22.25 29.21
N GLU A 107 12.20 23.34 29.97
CA GLU A 107 13.38 24.21 30.05
C GLU A 107 14.58 23.47 30.64
N GLU A 108 14.39 22.69 31.71
CA GLU A 108 15.43 21.85 32.31
C GLU A 108 15.92 20.79 31.32
N ALA A 109 15.01 20.13 30.59
CA ALA A 109 15.40 19.16 29.56
C ALA A 109 16.28 19.80 28.48
N VAL A 110 15.92 20.99 27.99
CA VAL A 110 16.73 21.74 27.03
C VAL A 110 18.04 22.26 27.64
N GLY A 111 18.02 22.69 28.90
CA GLY A 111 19.21 23.08 29.65
C GLY A 111 20.23 21.95 29.70
N TYR A 112 19.80 20.73 30.05
CA TYR A 112 20.67 19.56 30.04
C TYR A 112 21.26 19.28 28.65
N LEU A 113 20.49 19.42 27.56
CA LEU A 113 21.02 19.30 26.19
C LEU A 113 22.09 20.35 25.85
N ASN A 114 22.07 21.50 26.52
CA ASN A 114 23.08 22.55 26.40
C ASN A 114 24.25 22.39 27.39
N GLY A 115 24.27 21.33 28.20
CA GLY A 115 25.25 21.15 29.28
C GLY A 115 25.02 22.06 30.49
N GLU A 116 23.85 22.69 30.57
CA GLU A 116 23.42 23.53 31.68
C GLU A 116 22.74 22.64 32.74
N VAL A 117 23.00 22.94 34.02
CA VAL A 117 22.40 22.20 35.15
C VAL A 117 21.55 23.20 35.94
N PRO A 118 20.29 22.86 36.29
CA PRO A 118 19.43 23.73 37.08
C PRO A 118 20.13 24.15 38.37
N GLU A 119 19.89 25.38 38.82
CA GLU A 119 20.44 25.87 40.08
C GLU A 119 20.05 24.93 41.24
N PRO A 120 20.97 24.69 42.19
CA PRO A 120 20.67 23.81 43.30
C PRO A 120 19.63 24.46 44.23
N ASP A 121 18.99 23.64 45.07
CA ASP A 121 18.26 24.16 46.22
C ASP A 121 19.25 24.92 47.11
N GLN A 122 19.17 26.25 47.13
CA GLN A 122 20.15 27.10 47.82
C GLN A 122 20.22 26.79 49.33
N GLY A 123 19.08 26.51 49.95
CA GLY A 123 19.02 26.20 51.38
C GLY A 123 19.76 24.92 51.74
N ARG A 124 19.62 23.86 50.93
CA ARG A 124 20.37 22.60 51.12
C ARG A 124 21.82 22.75 50.67
N TYR A 125 22.07 23.50 49.60
CA TYR A 125 23.40 23.72 49.06
C TYR A 125 24.33 24.43 50.05
N GLU A 126 23.83 25.41 50.78
CA GLU A 126 24.59 26.11 51.81
C GLU A 126 24.75 25.30 53.10
N LYS A 127 23.73 24.54 53.50
CA LYS A 127 23.70 23.83 54.79
C LYS A 127 24.34 22.44 54.75
N GLU A 128 24.25 21.74 53.63
CA GLU A 128 24.65 20.34 53.51
C GLU A 128 25.91 20.18 52.61
N LYS A 129 27.10 20.13 53.23
CA LYS A 129 28.38 19.92 52.51
C LYS A 129 28.34 18.76 51.51
N LYS A 130 27.74 17.63 51.90
CA LYS A 130 27.60 16.43 51.03
C LYS A 130 26.72 16.67 49.81
N TYR A 131 25.65 17.46 49.95
CA TYR A 131 24.78 17.82 48.82
C TYR A 131 25.52 18.73 47.84
N LYS A 132 26.23 19.74 48.35
CA LYS A 132 27.09 20.63 47.56
C LYS A 132 28.13 19.86 46.75
N GLU A 133 28.93 19.02 47.40
CA GLU A 133 29.95 18.20 46.73
C GLU A 133 29.35 17.29 45.65
N LYS A 134 28.19 16.69 45.91
CA LYS A 134 27.47 15.85 44.95
C LYS A 134 26.95 16.66 43.76
N TYR A 135 26.40 17.84 44.00
CA TYR A 135 25.91 18.75 42.96
C TYR A 135 27.06 19.25 42.09
N ASP A 136 28.16 19.72 42.68
CA ASP A 136 29.34 20.22 41.96
C ASP A 136 29.97 19.12 41.08
N LYS A 137 30.12 17.91 41.64
CA LYS A 137 30.59 16.75 40.89
C LYS A 137 29.66 16.43 39.71
N TYR A 138 28.35 16.43 39.95
CA TYR A 138 27.36 16.17 38.91
C TYR A 138 27.37 17.25 37.81
N LYS A 139 27.45 18.53 38.18
CA LYS A 139 27.57 19.66 37.27
C LYS A 139 28.81 19.55 36.38
N SER A 140 29.94 19.17 36.97
CA SER A 140 31.17 18.89 36.22
C SER A 140 31.00 17.74 35.21
N ILE A 141 30.37 16.64 35.62
CA ILE A 141 30.13 15.49 34.73
C ILE A 141 29.21 15.89 33.57
N ILE A 142 28.08 16.54 33.84
CA ILE A 142 27.13 16.94 32.80
C ILE A 142 27.78 17.92 31.82
N LYS A 143 28.55 18.90 32.30
CA LYS A 143 29.21 19.88 31.44
C LYS A 143 30.13 19.25 30.39
N HIS A 144 30.75 18.10 30.71
CA HIS A 144 31.75 17.47 29.86
C HIS A 144 31.32 16.15 29.21
N ASN A 145 30.09 15.68 29.46
CA ASN A 145 29.62 14.38 28.96
C ASN A 145 28.24 14.48 28.29
N THR A 146 28.24 14.50 26.95
CA THR A 146 27.03 14.62 26.11
C THR A 146 26.06 13.46 26.27
N ASP A 147 26.55 12.25 26.57
CA ASP A 147 25.65 11.11 26.84
C ASP A 147 24.91 11.27 28.16
N LYS A 148 25.58 11.80 29.19
CA LYS A 148 24.95 12.10 30.48
C LYS A 148 23.96 13.27 30.39
N GLN A 149 24.29 14.29 29.60
CA GLN A 149 23.35 15.37 29.23
C GLN A 149 22.06 14.78 28.63
N ARG A 150 22.22 13.96 27.59
CA ARG A 150 21.10 13.30 26.89
C ARG A 150 20.27 12.39 27.81
N GLN A 151 20.92 11.49 28.56
CA GLN A 151 20.23 10.59 29.49
C GLN A 151 19.42 11.38 30.53
N LYS A 152 19.94 12.52 30.98
CA LYS A 152 19.22 13.34 31.94
C LYS A 152 18.03 14.05 31.31
N ALA A 153 18.18 14.64 30.13
CA ALA A 153 17.06 15.22 29.39
C ALA A 153 15.96 14.17 29.15
N GLN A 154 16.33 12.96 28.74
CA GLN A 154 15.41 11.82 28.55
C GLN A 154 14.72 11.38 29.85
N SER A 155 15.31 11.59 31.02
CA SER A 155 14.68 11.23 32.30
C SER A 155 13.56 12.19 32.72
N LEU A 156 13.52 13.40 32.15
CA LEU A 156 12.54 14.43 32.51
C LEU A 156 11.23 14.30 31.72
N ILE A 157 11.28 13.65 30.56
CA ILE A 157 10.19 13.53 29.59
C ILE A 157 9.98 12.05 29.26
N PRO A 158 8.74 11.56 29.16
CA PRO A 158 8.52 10.14 28.88
C PRO A 158 9.18 9.71 27.56
N PRO A 159 9.71 8.48 27.46
CA PRO A 159 10.29 8.00 26.21
C PRO A 159 9.22 7.87 25.10
N LEU A 160 9.68 7.84 23.84
CA LEU A 160 8.83 7.56 22.67
C LEU A 160 8.05 6.25 22.86
N ARG A 161 8.76 5.17 23.24
CA ARG A 161 8.20 3.84 23.47
C ARG A 161 8.10 3.54 24.96
N GLY A 162 6.92 3.08 25.40
CA GLY A 162 6.66 2.67 26.79
C GLY A 162 5.17 2.46 27.02
N LYS A 163 4.80 1.62 28.00
CA LYS A 163 3.38 1.41 28.36
C LYS A 163 2.75 2.75 28.72
N GLU A 164 1.77 3.17 27.92
CA GLU A 164 0.94 4.32 28.21
C GLU A 164 0.15 4.04 29.48
N ASN A 165 0.42 4.82 30.52
CA ASN A 165 -0.47 4.98 31.65
C ASN A 165 -0.70 6.49 31.76
N PRO A 166 -1.95 6.99 31.81
CA PRO A 166 -2.26 8.39 32.07
C PRO A 166 -1.44 9.00 33.23
N GLU A 167 -1.14 8.22 34.26
CA GLU A 167 -0.33 8.64 35.42
C GLU A 167 1.14 8.95 35.06
N LYS A 168 1.62 8.48 33.91
CA LYS A 168 2.98 8.74 33.40
C LYS A 168 3.03 9.86 32.37
N ASN A 169 1.88 10.41 31.97
CA ASN A 169 1.88 11.62 31.17
C ASN A 169 2.21 12.81 32.08
N HIS A 170 3.41 13.34 31.92
CA HIS A 170 3.88 14.48 32.69
C HIS A 170 3.25 15.81 32.25
N PHE A 171 2.37 15.77 31.25
CA PHE A 171 1.69 16.92 30.69
C PHE A 171 0.17 16.69 30.70
N GLY A 172 -0.61 17.73 31.03
CA GLY A 172 -2.05 17.63 31.22
C GLY A 172 -2.90 17.53 29.94
N PHE A 173 -2.37 16.96 28.85
CA PHE A 173 -3.07 16.88 27.56
C PHE A 173 -2.74 15.63 26.76
N THR A 174 -3.59 15.33 25.77
CA THR A 174 -3.28 14.46 24.64
C THR A 174 -3.68 15.13 23.32
N ILE A 175 -3.07 14.72 22.20
CA ILE A 175 -3.45 15.17 20.85
C ILE A 175 -4.17 14.06 20.10
N SER A 176 -5.10 14.43 19.21
CA SER A 176 -5.76 13.47 18.33
C SER A 176 -4.81 12.97 17.25
N GLU A 177 -5.16 11.84 16.63
CA GLU A 177 -4.43 11.32 15.47
C GLU A 177 -4.38 12.35 14.33
N GLY A 178 -5.51 12.97 14.00
CA GLY A 178 -5.58 14.03 12.98
C GLY A 178 -4.66 15.21 13.29
N ARG A 179 -4.52 15.59 14.57
CA ARG A 179 -3.59 16.66 14.93
C ARG A 179 -2.12 16.24 14.74
N ALA A 180 -1.77 15.00 15.06
CA ALA A 180 -0.43 14.50 14.78
C ALA A 180 -0.14 14.45 13.26
N GLN A 181 -1.16 14.18 12.44
CA GLN A 181 -1.07 14.26 10.98
C GLN A 181 -0.82 15.69 10.49
N ASP A 182 -1.54 16.67 11.04
CA ASP A 182 -1.31 18.09 10.72
C ASP A 182 0.12 18.52 11.08
N LEU A 183 0.63 18.09 12.23
CA LEU A 183 2.00 18.39 12.67
C LEU A 183 3.04 17.78 11.72
N LEU A 184 2.80 16.55 11.24
CA LEU A 184 3.66 15.96 10.21
C LEU A 184 3.62 16.81 8.94
N ALA A 185 2.43 17.20 8.47
CA ALA A 185 2.26 18.03 7.28
C ALA A 185 2.97 19.40 7.41
N GLU A 186 3.08 19.95 8.61
CA GLU A 186 3.82 21.20 8.88
C GLU A 186 5.33 21.03 8.69
N ILE A 187 5.92 19.92 9.16
CA ILE A 187 7.38 19.71 9.13
C ILE A 187 7.87 18.96 7.88
N TRP A 188 7.02 18.15 7.25
CA TRP A 188 7.35 17.34 6.07
C TRP A 188 7.98 18.14 4.92
N PRO A 189 7.50 19.36 4.59
CA PRO A 189 8.10 20.18 3.52
C PRO A 189 9.58 20.51 3.75
N SER A 190 10.02 20.62 5.01
CA SER A 190 11.43 20.94 5.32
C SER A 190 12.39 19.79 5.01
N TYR A 191 11.98 18.56 5.31
CA TYR A 191 12.72 17.34 4.96
C TYR A 191 12.75 17.14 3.45
N ARG A 192 11.59 17.30 2.80
CA ARG A 192 11.47 17.24 1.34
C ARG A 192 12.35 18.29 0.64
N ALA A 193 12.38 19.51 1.14
CA ALA A 193 13.23 20.57 0.58
C ALA A 193 14.73 20.21 0.67
N THR A 194 15.14 19.43 1.66
CA THR A 194 16.51 18.92 1.78
C THR A 194 16.80 17.86 0.71
N VAL A 195 15.87 16.93 0.48
CA VAL A 195 15.96 15.94 -0.61
C VAL A 195 16.05 16.63 -1.97
N LEU A 196 15.17 17.59 -2.26
CA LEU A 196 15.18 18.33 -3.52
C LEU A 196 16.47 19.13 -3.74
N ARG A 197 17.07 19.65 -2.66
CA ARG A 197 18.38 20.34 -2.72
C ARG A 197 19.49 19.37 -3.11
N GLU A 198 19.48 18.17 -2.53
CA GLU A 198 20.45 17.13 -2.83
C GLU A 198 20.30 16.60 -4.26
N LEU A 199 19.07 16.31 -4.70
CA LEU A 199 18.78 15.91 -6.07
C LEU A 199 19.26 16.97 -7.09
N ARG A 200 18.99 18.26 -6.82
CA ARG A 200 19.51 19.37 -7.64
C ARG A 200 21.03 19.41 -7.66
N ARG A 201 21.70 19.16 -6.53
CA ARG A 201 23.17 19.10 -6.44
C ARG A 201 23.72 17.96 -7.30
N GLN A 202 23.15 16.77 -7.17
CA GLN A 202 23.55 15.57 -7.92
C GLN A 202 23.32 15.70 -9.43
N ALA A 203 22.22 16.33 -9.85
CA ALA A 203 21.90 16.54 -11.26
C ALA A 203 22.84 17.57 -11.90
N ARG A 204 23.17 18.66 -11.21
CA ARG A 204 24.18 19.63 -11.68
C ARG A 204 25.55 18.99 -11.84
N ALA A 205 25.94 18.10 -10.93
CA ALA A 205 27.19 17.35 -11.03
C ALA A 205 27.22 16.43 -12.28
N ARG A 206 26.05 16.07 -12.83
CA ARG A 206 25.88 15.30 -14.09
C ARG A 206 25.66 16.19 -15.31
N GLY A 207 25.90 17.49 -15.20
CA GLY A 207 25.79 18.43 -16.31
C GLY A 207 24.36 18.81 -16.70
N TRP A 208 23.37 18.56 -15.83
CA TRP A 208 22.00 19.00 -16.08
C TRP A 208 21.86 20.51 -15.84
N THR A 209 21.12 21.17 -16.71
CA THR A 209 20.74 22.56 -16.58
C THR A 209 19.65 22.73 -15.51
N LYS A 210 19.48 23.94 -14.98
CA LYS A 210 18.41 24.24 -14.02
C LYS A 210 17.02 23.87 -14.58
N ALA A 211 16.76 24.17 -15.85
CA ALA A 211 15.49 23.89 -16.50
C ALA A 211 15.20 22.39 -16.61
N GLU A 212 16.19 21.58 -17.00
CA GLU A 212 16.05 20.11 -17.05
C GLU A 212 15.74 19.53 -15.65
N ILE A 213 16.42 20.05 -14.63
CA ILE A 213 16.21 19.59 -13.25
C ILE A 213 14.82 19.95 -12.75
N ASP A 214 14.38 21.20 -12.92
CA ASP A 214 13.07 21.63 -12.45
C ASP A 214 11.95 20.92 -13.24
N ALA A 215 12.13 20.67 -14.54
CA ALA A 215 11.20 19.89 -15.36
C ALA A 215 11.09 18.43 -14.89
N TYR A 216 12.22 17.76 -14.62
CA TYR A 216 12.22 16.40 -14.08
C TYR A 216 11.55 16.33 -12.71
N ILE A 217 11.87 17.27 -11.81
CA ILE A 217 11.29 17.33 -10.48
C ILE A 217 9.78 17.47 -10.57
N GLU A 218 9.28 18.39 -11.40
CA GLU A 218 7.85 18.66 -11.48
C GLU A 218 7.08 17.52 -12.16
N LYS A 219 7.63 16.94 -13.22
CA LYS A 219 6.93 15.94 -14.04
C LYS A 219 6.92 14.55 -13.40
N TYR A 220 8.01 14.15 -12.74
CA TYR A 220 8.18 12.75 -12.32
C TYR A 220 8.42 12.63 -10.82
N PHE A 221 9.31 13.43 -10.26
CA PHE A 221 9.75 13.22 -8.87
C PHE A 221 8.69 13.69 -7.85
N ARG A 222 8.15 14.90 -8.02
CA ARG A 222 7.29 15.54 -7.04
C ARG A 222 6.05 14.69 -6.75
N ASN A 223 5.84 14.37 -5.47
CA ASN A 223 4.69 13.58 -4.99
C ASN A 223 4.70 12.12 -5.47
N SER A 224 5.81 11.61 -5.98
CA SER A 224 5.95 10.19 -6.27
C SER A 224 6.29 9.38 -5.02
N ASP A 225 6.19 8.06 -5.12
CA ASP A 225 6.65 7.14 -4.07
C ASP A 225 8.16 7.26 -3.81
N LEU A 226 8.94 7.57 -4.85
CA LEU A 226 10.37 7.83 -4.73
C LEU A 226 10.67 9.08 -3.90
N ASP A 227 9.89 10.16 -4.08
CA ASP A 227 9.99 11.37 -3.25
C ASP A 227 9.60 11.08 -1.80
N LEU A 228 8.55 10.29 -1.58
CA LEU A 228 8.15 9.87 -0.24
C LEU A 228 9.26 9.07 0.45
N ALA A 229 9.83 8.06 -0.23
CA ALA A 229 10.88 7.22 0.31
C ALA A 229 12.14 8.02 0.69
N LEU A 230 12.61 8.90 -0.20
CA LEU A 230 13.77 9.75 0.08
C LEU A 230 13.47 10.79 1.17
N THR A 231 12.25 11.31 1.23
CA THR A 231 11.83 12.23 2.29
C THR A 231 11.73 11.50 3.64
N SER A 232 11.27 10.25 3.68
CA SER A 232 11.21 9.42 4.89
C SER A 232 12.61 9.11 5.45
N LEU A 233 13.59 8.81 4.57
CA LEU A 233 15.00 8.67 4.95
C LEU A 233 15.52 9.95 5.62
N GLN A 234 15.28 11.09 4.98
CA GLN A 234 15.72 12.39 5.47
C GLN A 234 15.01 12.79 6.78
N TYR A 235 13.73 12.45 6.92
CA TYR A 235 12.96 12.60 8.15
C TYR A 235 13.57 11.78 9.29
N ASN A 236 14.02 10.55 9.01
CA ASN A 236 14.74 9.71 9.97
C ASN A 236 16.20 10.16 10.21
N GLY A 237 16.61 11.30 9.65
CA GLY A 237 17.95 11.86 9.84
C GLY A 237 19.03 11.18 8.99
N VAL A 238 18.65 10.39 7.99
CA VAL A 238 19.58 9.74 7.07
C VAL A 238 19.67 10.53 5.77
N SER A 239 20.87 11.04 5.49
CA SER A 239 21.15 11.65 4.20
C SER A 239 21.35 10.54 3.17
N SER A 240 20.71 10.66 2.01
CA SER A 240 20.82 9.67 0.93
C SER A 240 21.37 10.30 -0.37
N PRO A 241 22.58 10.90 -0.34
CA PRO A 241 23.13 11.62 -1.49
C PRO A 241 23.37 10.68 -2.68
N ASN A 242 23.76 9.43 -2.39
CA ASN A 242 24.05 8.45 -3.42
C ASN A 242 22.78 7.86 -4.04
N ALA A 243 21.69 7.67 -3.27
CA ALA A 243 20.42 7.25 -3.85
C ALA A 243 19.88 8.31 -4.80
N SER A 244 19.92 9.60 -4.44
CA SER A 244 19.56 10.69 -5.36
C SER A 244 20.42 10.68 -6.63
N GLY A 245 21.70 10.31 -6.53
CA GLY A 245 22.55 10.09 -7.69
C GLY A 245 22.09 8.93 -8.57
N ALA A 246 21.82 7.77 -7.97
CA ALA A 246 21.36 6.57 -8.66
C ALA A 246 19.99 6.76 -9.34
N VAL A 247 19.10 7.55 -8.73
CA VAL A 247 17.83 7.99 -9.34
C VAL A 247 18.07 8.69 -10.67
N LEU A 248 19.03 9.63 -10.70
CA LEU A 248 19.37 10.39 -11.91
C LEU A 248 20.14 9.55 -12.93
N ASP A 249 20.74 8.45 -12.49
CA ASP A 249 21.45 7.50 -13.35
C ASP A 249 20.54 6.40 -13.93
N GLY A 250 19.26 6.35 -13.51
CA GLY A 250 18.31 5.32 -13.93
C GLY A 250 18.60 3.93 -13.33
N ASP A 251 19.43 3.87 -12.29
CA ASP A 251 19.91 2.61 -11.72
C ASP A 251 19.03 2.17 -10.55
N LEU A 252 17.92 1.51 -10.88
CA LEU A 252 16.91 1.04 -9.93
C LEU A 252 17.52 0.13 -8.85
N ALA A 253 18.42 -0.78 -9.26
CA ALA A 253 19.08 -1.71 -8.34
C ALA A 253 20.00 -0.97 -7.37
N ARG A 254 20.72 0.06 -7.84
CA ARG A 254 21.56 0.89 -6.97
C ARG A 254 20.75 1.78 -6.04
N VAL A 255 19.63 2.37 -6.48
CA VAL A 255 18.72 3.10 -5.58
C VAL A 255 18.30 2.20 -4.43
N ARG A 256 17.87 0.98 -4.76
CA ARG A 256 17.46 -0.01 -3.77
C ARG A 256 18.60 -0.38 -2.81
N GLU A 257 19.80 -0.60 -3.31
CA GLU A 257 20.99 -0.90 -2.49
C GLU A 257 21.31 0.23 -1.50
N GLU A 258 21.31 1.47 -1.99
CA GLU A 258 21.63 2.65 -1.18
C GLU A 258 20.63 2.81 -0.03
N ILE A 259 19.34 2.62 -0.30
CA ILE A 259 18.30 2.71 0.72
C ILE A 259 18.35 1.50 1.66
N LEU A 260 18.45 0.28 1.13
CA LEU A 260 18.27 -0.93 1.91
C LEU A 260 19.48 -1.27 2.78
N TYR A 261 20.68 -1.18 2.21
CA TYR A 261 21.91 -1.67 2.85
C TYR A 261 22.81 -0.53 3.32
N LEU A 262 22.95 0.54 2.53
CA LEU A 262 23.97 1.56 2.79
C LEU A 262 23.47 2.74 3.64
N SER A 263 22.15 2.92 3.76
CA SER A 263 21.54 3.98 4.57
C SER A 263 21.53 3.68 6.08
N ASN A 264 21.83 2.45 6.48
CA ASN A 264 21.79 2.03 7.89
C ASN A 264 23.01 2.45 8.71
N GLY A 265 23.99 3.14 8.10
CA GLY A 265 25.16 3.69 8.78
C GLY A 265 25.92 2.70 9.68
N LYS A 266 26.87 3.20 10.49
CA LYS A 266 27.31 2.47 11.68
C LYS A 266 26.22 2.67 12.74
N THR A 267 25.19 1.84 12.68
CA THR A 267 24.04 1.93 13.59
C THR A 267 24.43 1.56 15.02
N ASP A 268 23.57 1.97 15.95
CA ASP A 268 23.60 1.63 17.38
C ASP A 268 23.88 0.14 17.60
N ASP A 269 24.68 -0.21 18.63
CA ASP A 269 25.00 -1.60 18.97
C ASP A 269 23.75 -2.40 19.43
N ASN A 270 22.61 -1.71 19.64
CA ASN A 270 21.34 -2.32 20.00
C ASN A 270 20.66 -3.05 18.81
N GLU A 271 20.65 -4.37 18.87
CA GLU A 271 20.06 -5.27 17.86
C GLU A 271 18.57 -4.99 17.57
N ALA A 272 17.76 -4.69 18.60
CA ALA A 272 16.33 -4.42 18.40
C ALA A 272 16.08 -3.11 17.64
N VAL A 273 16.94 -2.10 17.86
CA VAL A 273 16.92 -0.85 17.09
C VAL A 273 17.34 -1.12 15.64
N ARG A 274 18.40 -1.91 15.44
CA ARG A 274 18.87 -2.31 14.11
C ARG A 274 17.80 -3.08 13.32
N GLY A 275 17.11 -4.03 13.95
CA GLY A 275 16.03 -4.79 13.33
C GLY A 275 14.82 -3.93 12.93
N GLY A 276 14.44 -2.96 13.76
CA GLY A 276 13.39 -1.98 13.43
C GLY A 276 13.79 -1.09 12.25
N LEU A 277 15.04 -0.62 12.21
CA LEU A 277 15.57 0.15 11.09
C LEU A 277 15.66 -0.67 9.81
N ALA A 278 16.06 -1.95 9.87
CA ALA A 278 16.10 -2.85 8.73
C ALA A 278 14.72 -3.00 8.08
N LYS A 279 13.67 -3.24 8.88
CA LYS A 279 12.28 -3.33 8.40
C LYS A 279 11.84 -2.04 7.69
N ARG A 280 12.16 -0.90 8.28
CA ARG A 280 11.88 0.40 7.67
C ARG A 280 12.63 0.63 6.36
N ARG A 281 13.94 0.35 6.31
CA ARG A 281 14.73 0.50 5.07
C ARG A 281 14.22 -0.42 3.98
N ARG A 282 13.74 -1.60 4.33
CA ARG A 282 13.02 -2.46 3.38
C ARG A 282 11.75 -1.79 2.86
N ALA A 283 10.92 -1.22 3.73
CA ALA A 283 9.70 -0.52 3.31
C ALA A 283 9.99 0.70 2.42
N GLU A 284 10.99 1.52 2.76
CA GLU A 284 11.41 2.67 1.95
C GLU A 284 12.01 2.24 0.61
N ALA A 285 12.77 1.14 0.58
CA ALA A 285 13.33 0.59 -0.65
C ALA A 285 12.23 0.01 -1.56
N ASP A 286 11.27 -0.72 -0.99
CA ASP A 286 10.08 -1.19 -1.71
C ASP A 286 9.25 -0.02 -2.25
N LEU A 287 9.08 1.04 -1.47
CA LEU A 287 8.38 2.25 -1.92
C LEU A 287 9.12 2.97 -3.06
N ALA A 288 10.45 3.08 -2.97
CA ALA A 288 11.25 3.77 -3.98
C ALA A 288 11.36 3.01 -5.31
N THR A 289 11.29 1.68 -5.28
CA THR A 289 11.73 0.84 -6.40
C THR A 289 10.80 -0.30 -6.75
N ASP A 290 9.67 -0.46 -6.07
CA ASP A 290 8.83 -1.65 -6.10
C ASP A 290 9.58 -2.94 -5.70
N ALA A 291 8.88 -4.06 -5.81
CA ALA A 291 9.43 -5.38 -5.55
C ALA A 291 10.27 -5.85 -6.77
N PRO A 292 11.50 -6.38 -6.57
CA PRO A 292 12.37 -6.80 -7.68
C PRO A 292 11.77 -7.82 -8.65
N GLU A 293 10.75 -8.56 -8.23
CA GLU A 293 10.01 -9.54 -9.03
C GLU A 293 9.37 -8.91 -10.27
N GLY A 294 8.94 -7.64 -10.20
CA GLY A 294 8.34 -6.89 -11.30
C GLY A 294 9.34 -6.21 -12.24
N TRP A 295 10.64 -6.26 -11.94
CA TRP A 295 11.65 -5.53 -12.71
C TRP A 295 12.01 -6.21 -14.05
N SER A 296 12.65 -5.45 -14.93
CA SER A 296 13.28 -5.99 -16.14
C SER A 296 14.43 -6.94 -15.80
N ASP A 297 14.74 -7.88 -16.72
CA ASP A 297 15.78 -8.88 -16.49
C ASP A 297 17.16 -8.24 -16.22
N THR A 298 17.51 -7.18 -16.95
CA THR A 298 18.75 -6.42 -16.72
C THR A 298 18.82 -5.86 -15.29
N ALA A 299 17.71 -5.31 -14.79
CA ALA A 299 17.64 -4.76 -13.43
C ALA A 299 17.66 -5.88 -12.38
N LYS A 300 17.01 -7.03 -12.64
CA LYS A 300 17.06 -8.22 -11.78
C LYS A 300 18.47 -8.80 -11.68
N GLU A 301 19.21 -8.87 -12.78
CA GLU A 301 20.61 -9.31 -12.78
C GLU A 301 21.51 -8.33 -12.01
N ALA A 302 21.32 -7.02 -12.20
CA ALA A 302 22.03 -6.01 -11.43
C ALA A 302 21.74 -6.14 -9.93
N TRP A 303 20.47 -6.35 -9.57
CA TRP A 303 20.04 -6.60 -8.19
C TRP A 303 20.67 -7.86 -7.61
N LYS A 304 20.67 -8.96 -8.37
CA LYS A 304 21.29 -10.22 -7.95
C LYS A 304 22.77 -10.05 -7.63
N ARG A 305 23.52 -9.31 -8.46
CA ARG A 305 24.93 -8.99 -8.19
C ARG A 305 25.13 -8.19 -6.90
N ILE A 306 24.18 -7.32 -6.55
CA ILE A 306 24.18 -6.56 -5.30
C ILE A 306 23.88 -7.47 -4.12
N GLU A 307 22.84 -8.29 -4.21
CA GLU A 307 22.47 -9.29 -3.21
C GLU A 307 23.62 -10.28 -2.94
N ASP A 308 24.40 -10.60 -3.97
CA ASP A 308 25.51 -11.53 -3.85
C ASP A 308 26.73 -10.97 -3.11
N LYS A 309 26.78 -9.67 -2.83
CA LYS A 309 27.88 -9.05 -2.07
C LYS A 309 27.91 -9.63 -0.64
N PRO A 310 29.08 -10.06 -0.12
CA PRO A 310 29.17 -10.68 1.22
C PRO A 310 28.54 -9.86 2.34
N GLY A 311 28.72 -8.53 2.33
CA GLY A 311 28.13 -7.64 3.34
C GLY A 311 26.60 -7.58 3.29
N ASN A 312 26.00 -7.71 2.10
CA ASN A 312 24.55 -7.68 1.94
C ASN A 312 23.93 -9.02 2.37
N LYS A 313 24.59 -10.15 2.06
CA LYS A 313 24.19 -11.47 2.58
C LYS A 313 24.21 -11.50 4.10
N ALA A 314 25.33 -11.08 4.71
CA ALA A 314 25.45 -10.99 6.15
C ALA A 314 24.37 -10.09 6.76
N TYR A 315 24.07 -8.94 6.14
CA TYR A 315 22.99 -8.06 6.59
C TYR A 315 21.61 -8.76 6.58
N ARG A 316 21.31 -9.60 5.57
CA ARG A 316 20.05 -10.35 5.51
C ARG A 316 19.99 -11.45 6.57
N GLU A 317 21.11 -12.12 6.81
CA GLU A 317 21.26 -13.14 7.86
C GLU A 317 21.12 -12.53 9.26
N ASP A 318 21.62 -11.31 9.47
CA ASP A 318 21.44 -10.54 10.72
C ASP A 318 19.99 -10.11 10.96
N PHE A 319 19.18 -9.92 9.91
CA PHE A 319 17.82 -9.37 10.02
C PHE A 319 16.76 -10.19 9.25
N PRO A 320 16.63 -11.51 9.50
CA PRO A 320 15.76 -12.38 8.72
C PRO A 320 14.31 -11.89 8.69
N ASP A 321 13.80 -11.33 9.79
CA ASP A 321 12.44 -10.77 9.85
C ASP A 321 12.19 -9.58 8.91
N ALA A 322 13.22 -8.79 8.58
CA ALA A 322 13.09 -7.68 7.63
C ALA A 322 13.04 -8.17 6.18
N PHE A 323 13.52 -9.39 5.94
CA PHE A 323 13.66 -9.99 4.61
C PHE A 323 12.82 -11.24 4.41
N ALA A 324 12.11 -11.69 5.44
CA ALA A 324 11.12 -12.73 5.33
C ALA A 324 10.18 -12.34 4.19
N PRO A 325 9.89 -13.25 3.23
CA PRO A 325 8.91 -12.98 2.20
C PRO A 325 7.66 -12.51 2.93
N LYS A 326 7.27 -11.26 2.69
CA LYS A 326 6.07 -10.70 3.32
C LYS A 326 4.98 -11.72 3.02
N PRO A 327 4.41 -12.41 4.04
CA PRO A 327 3.19 -13.16 3.81
C PRO A 327 2.26 -12.19 3.12
N ILE A 328 1.62 -12.62 2.04
CA ILE A 328 0.61 -11.80 1.36
C ILE A 328 -0.30 -11.23 2.46
N GLY A 329 -0.15 -9.93 2.76
CA GLY A 329 -0.89 -9.25 3.84
C GLY A 329 -0.20 -9.05 5.20
N TRP A 330 0.84 -8.22 5.30
CA TRP A 330 1.24 -7.60 6.58
C TRP A 330 0.72 -6.17 6.79
N ASN A 331 -0.39 -5.83 6.11
CA ASN A 331 -1.34 -4.78 6.48
C ASN A 331 -2.70 -5.06 5.80
N VAL A 332 -3.09 -6.33 5.65
CA VAL A 332 -4.49 -6.60 5.32
C VAL A 332 -5.32 -6.23 6.54
N SER A 333 -6.29 -5.34 6.34
CA SER A 333 -7.30 -5.10 7.36
C SER A 333 -7.85 -6.45 7.85
N PRO A 334 -8.38 -6.53 9.08
CA PRO A 334 -9.09 -7.73 9.54
C PRO A 334 -10.08 -8.27 8.50
N ASP A 335 -10.65 -7.41 7.66
CA ASP A 335 -11.59 -7.74 6.60
C ASP A 335 -10.93 -8.47 5.43
N ALA A 336 -9.74 -8.08 5.00
CA ALA A 336 -9.02 -8.80 3.94
C ALA A 336 -8.52 -10.17 4.43
N HIS A 337 -8.17 -10.27 5.72
CA HIS A 337 -7.85 -11.57 6.31
C HIS A 337 -9.08 -12.51 6.34
N ARG A 338 -10.27 -11.97 6.67
CA ARG A 338 -11.52 -12.71 6.59
C ARG A 338 -11.83 -13.13 5.15
N ALA A 339 -11.65 -12.22 4.17
CA ALA A 339 -11.89 -12.50 2.77
C ALA A 339 -11.00 -13.65 2.25
N LEU A 340 -9.69 -13.59 2.51
CA LEU A 340 -8.74 -14.63 2.11
C LEU A 340 -9.02 -15.98 2.80
N THR A 341 -9.34 -15.95 4.10
CA THR A 341 -9.70 -17.16 4.85
C THR A 341 -10.95 -17.82 4.30
N LEU A 342 -11.97 -17.02 3.97
CA LEU A 342 -13.21 -17.51 3.40
C LEU A 342 -12.98 -18.10 1.99
N ALA A 343 -12.22 -17.39 1.14
CA ALA A 343 -11.87 -17.84 -0.20
C ALA A 343 -11.21 -19.23 -0.21
N ARG A 344 -10.28 -19.45 0.73
CA ARG A 344 -9.58 -20.72 0.91
C ARG A 344 -10.44 -21.81 1.56
N SER A 345 -11.54 -21.45 2.20
CA SER A 345 -12.38 -22.41 2.92
C SER A 345 -13.34 -23.13 1.97
N ARG A 346 -13.60 -24.41 2.22
CA ARG A 346 -14.61 -25.15 1.45
C ARG A 346 -16.00 -24.55 1.68
N THR A 347 -16.83 -24.54 0.64
CA THR A 347 -18.24 -24.17 0.75
C THR A 347 -18.93 -25.01 1.83
N ALA A 348 -19.52 -24.34 2.83
CA ALA A 348 -20.05 -24.99 4.02
C ALA A 348 -21.30 -25.83 3.74
N ASP A 349 -22.15 -25.41 2.79
CA ASP A 349 -23.32 -26.19 2.37
C ASP A 349 -22.87 -27.34 1.43
N PRO A 350 -23.07 -28.62 1.83
CA PRO A 350 -22.72 -29.77 1.00
C PRO A 350 -23.39 -29.77 -0.37
N THR A 351 -24.63 -29.27 -0.47
CA THR A 351 -25.38 -29.17 -1.73
C THR A 351 -24.66 -28.23 -2.69
N GLN A 352 -24.31 -27.02 -2.21
CA GLN A 352 -23.58 -26.03 -3.00
C GLN A 352 -22.17 -26.52 -3.37
N ALA A 353 -21.47 -27.20 -2.46
CA ALA A 353 -20.15 -27.75 -2.73
C ALA A 353 -20.17 -28.81 -3.85
N ILE A 354 -21.17 -29.69 -3.88
CA ILE A 354 -21.36 -30.66 -4.99
C ILE A 354 -21.72 -29.91 -6.27
N LEU A 355 -22.56 -28.90 -6.15
CA LEU A 355 -22.87 -27.93 -7.19
C LEU A 355 -21.65 -27.05 -7.59
N LEU A 356 -20.43 -27.28 -7.14
CA LEU A 356 -19.25 -26.66 -7.77
C LEU A 356 -18.46 -27.65 -8.64
N LYS A 357 -18.84 -28.92 -8.62
CA LYS A 357 -18.19 -29.98 -9.39
C LYS A 357 -18.86 -30.15 -10.76
N SER A 358 -18.09 -30.67 -11.71
CA SER A 358 -18.63 -31.20 -12.96
C SER A 358 -19.57 -32.37 -12.65
N PRO A 359 -20.78 -32.45 -13.27
CA PRO A 359 -21.67 -33.59 -13.09
C PRO A 359 -21.00 -34.94 -13.39
N ALA A 360 -20.06 -35.01 -14.33
CA ALA A 360 -19.34 -36.25 -14.62
C ALA A 360 -18.50 -36.80 -13.44
N ALA A 361 -18.20 -35.95 -12.45
CA ALA A 361 -17.39 -36.30 -11.29
C ALA A 361 -18.23 -36.61 -10.04
N TRP A 362 -19.56 -36.51 -10.10
CA TRP A 362 -20.41 -36.77 -8.93
C TRP A 362 -20.62 -38.27 -8.70
N THR A 363 -20.60 -38.69 -7.44
CA THR A 363 -21.05 -40.03 -7.05
C THR A 363 -22.58 -40.13 -7.03
N GLU A 364 -23.12 -41.34 -6.93
CA GLU A 364 -24.57 -41.55 -6.79
C GLU A 364 -25.13 -40.93 -5.47
N ASP A 365 -24.33 -40.90 -4.41
CA ASP A 365 -24.74 -40.27 -3.15
C ASP A 365 -24.73 -38.74 -3.22
N GLU A 366 -23.83 -38.16 -4.01
CA GLU A 366 -23.77 -36.71 -4.24
C GLU A 366 -24.98 -36.22 -5.05
N VAL A 367 -25.37 -36.92 -6.12
CA VAL A 367 -26.59 -36.56 -6.87
C VAL A 367 -27.83 -36.67 -5.99
N ARG A 368 -27.92 -37.69 -5.12
CA ARG A 368 -29.03 -37.83 -4.15
C ARG A 368 -29.02 -36.73 -3.11
N THR A 369 -27.83 -36.31 -2.65
CA THR A 369 -27.68 -35.15 -1.75
C THR A 369 -28.23 -33.89 -2.42
N VAL A 370 -27.86 -33.63 -3.67
CA VAL A 370 -28.40 -32.48 -4.43
C VAL A 370 -29.92 -32.56 -4.59
N MET A 371 -30.46 -33.72 -4.95
CA MET A 371 -31.91 -33.92 -5.09
C MET A 371 -32.71 -33.76 -3.78
N ARG A 372 -32.05 -33.91 -2.63
CA ARG A 372 -32.66 -33.69 -1.30
C ARG A 372 -32.43 -32.27 -0.77
N GLY A 373 -31.45 -31.55 -1.33
CA GLY A 373 -31.08 -30.21 -0.90
C GLY A 373 -32.12 -29.16 -1.26
N ASP A 374 -32.11 -28.06 -0.51
CA ASP A 374 -33.07 -26.97 -0.64
C ASP A 374 -33.04 -26.33 -2.02
N ASP A 375 -31.86 -26.20 -2.64
CA ASP A 375 -31.69 -25.68 -3.99
C ASP A 375 -32.57 -26.40 -5.02
N TYR A 376 -32.65 -27.74 -4.97
CA TYR A 376 -33.39 -28.54 -5.96
C TYR A 376 -34.91 -28.35 -5.88
N TRP A 377 -35.41 -27.98 -4.70
CA TRP A 377 -36.82 -27.71 -4.41
C TRP A 377 -37.11 -26.23 -4.14
N SER A 378 -36.14 -25.36 -4.41
CA SER A 378 -36.23 -23.96 -4.04
C SER A 378 -37.36 -23.23 -4.78
N HIS A 379 -37.94 -22.23 -4.11
CA HIS A 379 -38.85 -21.27 -4.73
C HIS A 379 -38.09 -20.24 -5.58
N ASP A 380 -36.78 -20.09 -5.35
CA ASP A 380 -35.91 -19.36 -6.26
C ASP A 380 -35.71 -20.19 -7.54
N ARG A 381 -36.25 -19.66 -8.66
CA ARG A 381 -36.16 -20.30 -9.97
C ARG A 381 -34.72 -20.50 -10.40
N PHE A 382 -33.81 -19.58 -10.08
CA PHE A 382 -32.41 -19.72 -10.51
C PHE A 382 -31.73 -20.91 -9.83
N ALA A 383 -31.80 -20.97 -8.50
CA ALA A 383 -31.23 -22.08 -7.72
C ALA A 383 -31.82 -23.43 -8.15
N ARG A 384 -33.15 -23.49 -8.29
CA ARG A 384 -33.88 -24.70 -8.69
C ARG A 384 -33.49 -25.17 -10.09
N ASP A 385 -33.55 -24.28 -11.08
CA ASP A 385 -33.29 -24.65 -12.47
C ASP A 385 -31.82 -25.06 -12.64
N ARG A 386 -30.88 -24.41 -11.94
CA ARG A 386 -29.45 -24.80 -11.90
C ARG A 386 -29.25 -26.21 -11.31
N ALA A 387 -29.86 -26.50 -10.16
CA ALA A 387 -29.73 -27.81 -9.52
C ALA A 387 -30.34 -28.92 -10.38
N GLN A 388 -31.56 -28.71 -10.89
CA GLN A 388 -32.27 -29.66 -11.74
C GLN A 388 -31.55 -29.89 -13.07
N ALA A 389 -31.04 -28.82 -13.71
CA ALA A 389 -30.29 -28.94 -14.95
C ALA A 389 -29.04 -29.82 -14.78
N ARG A 390 -28.35 -29.71 -13.64
CA ARG A 390 -27.14 -30.50 -13.38
C ARG A 390 -27.39 -31.92 -12.91
N VAL A 391 -28.44 -32.16 -12.14
CA VAL A 391 -28.93 -33.53 -11.91
C VAL A 391 -29.29 -34.18 -13.24
N GLY A 392 -29.99 -33.46 -14.13
CA GLY A 392 -30.27 -33.92 -15.48
C GLY A 392 -29.00 -34.20 -16.28
N ALA A 393 -28.01 -33.31 -16.24
CA ALA A 393 -26.72 -33.51 -16.92
C ALA A 393 -25.95 -34.72 -16.40
N TRP A 394 -26.02 -35.00 -15.09
CA TRP A 394 -25.46 -36.20 -14.48
C TRP A 394 -26.09 -37.47 -15.05
N PHE A 395 -27.44 -37.55 -15.06
CA PHE A 395 -28.15 -38.71 -15.61
C PHE A 395 -27.85 -38.91 -17.09
N ARG A 396 -27.86 -37.83 -17.89
CA ARG A 396 -27.50 -37.89 -19.31
C ARG A 396 -26.08 -38.38 -19.54
N HIS A 397 -25.12 -37.92 -18.72
CA HIS A 397 -23.73 -38.34 -18.83
C HIS A 397 -23.55 -39.83 -18.55
N HIS A 398 -24.18 -40.35 -17.49
CA HIS A 398 -23.97 -41.74 -17.05
C HIS A 398 -24.90 -42.75 -17.69
N TYR A 399 -26.11 -42.37 -18.10
CA TYR A 399 -27.15 -43.27 -18.61
C TYR A 399 -27.58 -42.98 -20.06
N GLY A 400 -27.15 -41.86 -20.64
CA GLY A 400 -27.52 -41.43 -22.00
C GLY A 400 -28.89 -40.75 -22.08
N ASP A 401 -29.29 -40.42 -23.31
CA ASP A 401 -30.57 -39.78 -23.66
C ASP A 401 -31.55 -40.75 -24.34
N ASP A 402 -31.26 -42.05 -24.31
CA ASP A 402 -32.05 -43.06 -24.99
C ASP A 402 -33.44 -43.19 -24.37
N ARG A 403 -34.43 -43.46 -25.23
CA ARG A 403 -35.80 -43.77 -24.78
C ARG A 403 -35.77 -44.95 -23.81
N LEU A 404 -36.60 -44.88 -22.78
CA LEU A 404 -36.80 -45.94 -21.80
C LEU A 404 -37.05 -47.27 -22.51
N ARG A 405 -36.14 -48.23 -22.33
CA ARG A 405 -36.28 -49.56 -22.92
C ARG A 405 -37.33 -50.32 -22.13
N LEU A 406 -38.28 -50.93 -22.83
CA LEU A 406 -39.30 -51.78 -22.21
C LEU A 406 -38.93 -53.26 -22.42
N ASP A 407 -39.24 -54.09 -21.44
CA ASP A 407 -39.17 -55.54 -21.57
C ASP A 407 -40.32 -56.09 -22.44
N SER A 408 -40.32 -57.39 -22.71
CA SER A 408 -41.35 -58.06 -23.50
C SER A 408 -42.78 -57.95 -22.93
N SER A 409 -42.90 -57.59 -21.64
CA SER A 409 -44.15 -57.37 -20.92
C SER A 409 -44.54 -55.88 -20.83
N GLY A 410 -43.80 -55.00 -21.52
CA GLY A 410 -44.04 -53.55 -21.51
C GLY A 410 -43.56 -52.84 -20.24
N ARG A 411 -42.79 -53.50 -19.36
CA ARG A 411 -42.26 -52.89 -18.14
C ARG A 411 -40.93 -52.19 -18.41
N PRO A 412 -40.64 -51.04 -17.76
CA PRO A 412 -39.34 -50.39 -17.87
C PRO A 412 -38.20 -51.31 -17.44
N LEU A 413 -37.21 -51.49 -18.31
CA LEU A 413 -35.93 -52.08 -17.94
C LEU A 413 -35.16 -51.08 -17.09
N ARG A 414 -34.53 -51.56 -16.00
CA ARG A 414 -33.67 -50.72 -15.18
C ARG A 414 -32.51 -50.21 -16.05
N PRO A 415 -32.29 -48.88 -16.14
CA PRO A 415 -31.21 -48.35 -16.95
C PRO A 415 -29.86 -48.77 -16.36
N THR A 416 -28.97 -49.24 -17.22
CA THR A 416 -27.58 -49.54 -16.89
C THR A 416 -26.69 -48.37 -17.29
N PRO A 417 -25.74 -47.94 -16.44
CA PRO A 417 -24.83 -46.85 -16.81
C PRO A 417 -24.02 -47.20 -18.06
N ILE A 418 -24.02 -46.29 -19.04
CA ILE A 418 -23.15 -46.33 -20.22
C ILE A 418 -21.73 -45.82 -19.92
N ARG A 419 -21.57 -45.11 -18.79
CA ARG A 419 -20.27 -44.67 -18.26
C ARG A 419 -20.18 -45.00 -16.78
N ALA A 420 -18.99 -45.43 -16.34
CA ALA A 420 -18.74 -45.72 -14.93
C ALA A 420 -19.07 -44.51 -14.06
N ILE A 421 -19.83 -44.76 -12.98
CA ILE A 421 -20.13 -43.75 -11.97
C ILE A 421 -18.98 -43.76 -10.96
N PRO A 422 -18.39 -42.60 -10.61
CA PRO A 422 -17.36 -42.53 -9.59
C PRO A 422 -17.83 -43.13 -8.25
N GLU A 423 -17.00 -43.98 -7.65
CA GLU A 423 -17.27 -44.55 -6.32
C GLU A 423 -16.82 -43.62 -5.19
N THR A 424 -15.81 -42.79 -5.44
CA THR A 424 -15.24 -41.87 -4.44
C THR A 424 -15.44 -40.41 -4.84
N PRO A 425 -15.89 -39.55 -3.91
CA PRO A 425 -16.02 -38.11 -4.18
C PRO A 425 -14.70 -37.46 -4.58
N ALA A 426 -14.70 -36.69 -5.66
CA ALA A 426 -13.57 -35.86 -6.07
C ALA A 426 -13.72 -34.41 -5.55
N PRO A 427 -12.61 -33.67 -5.33
CA PRO A 427 -12.69 -32.24 -5.02
C PRO A 427 -13.21 -31.44 -6.21
N ALA A 428 -13.78 -30.26 -5.94
CA ALA A 428 -14.16 -29.32 -6.99
C ALA A 428 -12.90 -28.74 -7.66
N ARG A 429 -13.00 -28.51 -8.97
CA ARG A 429 -11.90 -27.97 -9.78
C ARG A 429 -12.41 -26.82 -10.63
N THR A 430 -11.50 -25.93 -10.98
CA THR A 430 -11.76 -24.88 -11.97
C THR A 430 -11.94 -25.49 -13.37
N ALA A 431 -12.46 -24.71 -14.32
CA ALA A 431 -12.59 -25.16 -15.71
C ALA A 431 -11.25 -25.57 -16.36
N ASP A 432 -10.15 -24.97 -15.92
CA ASP A 432 -8.77 -25.27 -16.31
C ASP A 432 -8.14 -26.45 -15.52
N GLY A 433 -8.86 -27.02 -14.55
CA GLY A 433 -8.46 -28.23 -13.81
C GLY A 433 -7.68 -27.98 -12.51
N SER A 434 -7.44 -26.72 -12.16
CA SER A 434 -6.80 -26.29 -10.91
C SER A 434 -7.71 -26.56 -9.70
N ASP A 435 -7.13 -26.57 -8.48
CA ASP A 435 -7.93 -26.66 -7.26
C ASP A 435 -8.79 -25.39 -7.09
N LEU A 436 -10.09 -25.57 -6.80
CA LEU A 436 -11.04 -24.47 -6.81
C LEU A 436 -10.83 -23.48 -5.65
N ASP A 437 -10.48 -23.98 -4.47
CA ASP A 437 -10.32 -23.13 -3.27
C ASP A 437 -8.99 -22.35 -3.35
N GLU A 438 -7.92 -22.98 -3.85
CA GLU A 438 -6.65 -22.30 -4.13
C GLU A 438 -6.80 -21.21 -5.22
N ALA A 439 -7.58 -21.50 -6.26
CA ALA A 439 -7.89 -20.53 -7.31
C ALA A 439 -8.69 -19.33 -6.78
N ALA A 440 -9.68 -19.57 -5.90
CA ALA A 440 -10.45 -18.51 -5.26
C ALA A 440 -9.56 -17.63 -4.38
N GLU A 441 -8.69 -18.23 -3.55
CA GLU A 441 -7.70 -17.50 -2.75
C GLU A 441 -6.78 -16.65 -3.63
N ALA A 442 -6.31 -17.17 -4.77
CA ALA A 442 -5.42 -16.45 -5.68
C ALA A 442 -6.08 -15.18 -6.26
N VAL A 443 -7.34 -15.28 -6.70
CA VAL A 443 -8.12 -14.13 -7.21
C VAL A 443 -8.37 -13.11 -6.10
N VAL A 444 -8.79 -13.54 -4.92
CA VAL A 444 -9.02 -12.62 -3.78
C VAL A 444 -7.72 -11.97 -3.34
N ALA A 445 -6.60 -12.70 -3.33
CA ALA A 445 -5.29 -12.13 -3.06
C ALA A 445 -4.90 -11.07 -4.08
N GLN A 446 -5.30 -11.21 -5.34
CA GLN A 446 -5.11 -10.16 -6.35
C GLN A 446 -5.96 -8.93 -6.04
N VAL A 447 -7.25 -9.10 -5.73
CA VAL A 447 -8.14 -7.99 -5.34
C VAL A 447 -7.59 -7.24 -4.13
N VAL A 448 -7.13 -7.98 -3.12
CA VAL A 448 -6.48 -7.44 -1.92
C VAL A 448 -5.20 -6.69 -2.26
N ARG A 449 -4.37 -7.20 -3.18
CA ARG A 449 -3.15 -6.50 -3.65
C ARG A 449 -3.49 -5.21 -4.38
N SER A 450 -4.58 -5.19 -5.15
CA SER A 450 -5.04 -4.01 -5.89
C SER A 450 -5.70 -2.96 -5.00
N ALA A 451 -6.09 -3.30 -3.77
CA ALA A 451 -6.76 -2.40 -2.83
C ALA A 451 -5.84 -1.32 -2.21
N GLN A 452 -4.56 -1.22 -2.62
CA GLN A 452 -3.52 -0.41 -1.98
C GLN A 452 -3.85 1.08 -1.83
N ASP A 453 -4.63 1.67 -2.75
CA ASP A 453 -4.90 3.11 -2.77
C ASP A 453 -6.35 3.49 -2.39
N GLU A 454 -7.33 2.70 -2.83
CA GLU A 454 -8.77 2.99 -2.70
C GLU A 454 -9.44 2.32 -1.49
N GLY A 455 -8.78 1.35 -0.87
CA GLY A 455 -9.31 0.55 0.23
C GLY A 455 -10.00 -0.73 -0.23
N LEU A 456 -10.03 -1.72 0.66
CA LEU A 456 -10.48 -3.07 0.35
C LEU A 456 -11.94 -3.15 -0.08
N GLY A 457 -12.83 -2.38 0.55
CA GLY A 457 -14.26 -2.40 0.24
C GLY A 457 -14.54 -2.04 -1.20
N GLU A 458 -13.85 -1.02 -1.74
CA GLU A 458 -14.03 -0.62 -3.13
C GLU A 458 -13.48 -1.67 -4.11
N ALA A 459 -12.34 -2.28 -3.79
CA ALA A 459 -11.79 -3.37 -4.59
C ALA A 459 -12.73 -4.60 -4.61
N ILE A 460 -13.34 -4.95 -3.47
CA ILE A 460 -14.36 -6.02 -3.42
C ILE A 460 -15.61 -5.61 -4.20
N ARG A 461 -16.06 -4.36 -4.10
CA ARG A 461 -17.20 -3.85 -4.86
C ARG A 461 -16.97 -3.98 -6.37
N LYS A 462 -15.76 -3.66 -6.84
CA LYS A 462 -15.34 -3.87 -8.23
C LYS A 462 -15.36 -5.35 -8.62
N LEU A 463 -14.93 -6.26 -7.74
CA LEU A 463 -15.07 -7.70 -7.97
C LEU A 463 -16.56 -8.10 -8.11
N GLN A 464 -17.43 -7.65 -7.19
CA GLN A 464 -18.86 -7.95 -7.21
C GLN A 464 -19.53 -7.45 -8.50
N ILE A 465 -19.27 -6.19 -8.89
CA ILE A 465 -19.71 -5.61 -10.16
C ILE A 465 -19.22 -6.46 -11.34
N GLY A 466 -17.94 -6.85 -11.31
CA GLY A 466 -17.32 -7.68 -12.33
C GLY A 466 -18.03 -9.02 -12.50
N MET A 467 -18.27 -9.73 -11.39
CA MET A 467 -18.97 -11.01 -11.39
C MET A 467 -20.43 -10.89 -11.86
N ASN A 468 -21.12 -9.82 -11.47
CA ASN A 468 -22.51 -9.57 -11.87
C ASN A 468 -22.64 -9.24 -13.36
N ARG A 469 -21.68 -8.48 -13.92
CA ARG A 469 -21.78 -7.95 -15.30
C ARG A 469 -21.04 -8.78 -16.34
N PHE A 470 -19.93 -9.39 -15.96
CA PHE A 470 -19.01 -10.08 -16.88
C PHE A 470 -18.78 -11.56 -16.53
N GLY A 471 -19.16 -11.99 -15.32
CA GLY A 471 -18.92 -13.33 -14.82
C GLY A 471 -19.96 -14.36 -15.28
N GLY A 472 -20.15 -14.57 -16.57
CA GLY A 472 -21.05 -15.62 -17.10
C GLY A 472 -22.48 -15.60 -16.54
N ALA A 473 -23.28 -16.62 -16.86
CA ALA A 473 -24.63 -16.75 -16.30
C ALA A 473 -24.56 -17.18 -14.82
N GLY A 474 -25.34 -16.53 -13.95
CA GLY A 474 -25.30 -16.84 -12.53
C GLY A 474 -26.23 -16.00 -11.66
N ARG A 475 -26.20 -16.29 -10.37
CA ARG A 475 -26.82 -15.42 -9.36
C ARG A 475 -26.08 -14.09 -9.26
N THR A 476 -26.81 -13.02 -8.98
CA THR A 476 -26.19 -11.73 -8.66
C THR A 476 -25.88 -11.66 -7.17
N VAL A 477 -24.80 -10.96 -6.83
CA VAL A 477 -24.42 -10.67 -5.45
C VAL A 477 -24.59 -9.17 -5.17
N ALA A 478 -24.74 -8.81 -3.90
CA ALA A 478 -24.75 -7.41 -3.49
C ALA A 478 -23.42 -6.73 -3.88
N GLU A 479 -23.49 -5.47 -4.29
CA GLU A 479 -22.34 -4.63 -4.65
C GLU A 479 -22.01 -3.69 -3.48
N ASP A 480 -21.81 -4.27 -2.29
CA ASP A 480 -21.66 -3.57 -1.01
C ASP A 480 -20.20 -3.43 -0.55
N GLY A 481 -19.25 -4.07 -1.25
CA GLY A 481 -17.84 -4.09 -0.87
C GLY A 481 -17.51 -5.10 0.23
N ASP A 482 -18.45 -5.94 0.65
CA ASP A 482 -18.24 -6.97 1.67
C ASP A 482 -18.00 -8.36 1.04
N TYR A 483 -16.85 -8.95 1.34
CA TYR A 483 -16.53 -10.31 0.89
C TYR A 483 -17.13 -11.33 1.86
N GLY A 484 -18.42 -11.62 1.68
CA GLY A 484 -19.16 -12.63 2.43
C GLY A 484 -19.35 -13.97 1.69
N PRO A 485 -20.05 -14.93 2.31
CA PRO A 485 -20.28 -16.27 1.75
C PRO A 485 -20.93 -16.25 0.36
N GLU A 486 -21.82 -15.29 0.12
CA GLU A 486 -22.49 -15.17 -1.18
C GLU A 486 -21.53 -14.70 -2.29
N THR A 487 -20.66 -13.74 -1.98
CA THR A 487 -19.59 -13.27 -2.86
C THR A 487 -18.60 -14.41 -3.17
N ASP A 488 -18.20 -15.18 -2.16
CA ASP A 488 -17.28 -16.32 -2.32
C ASP A 488 -17.88 -17.41 -3.23
N LEU A 489 -19.10 -17.86 -2.93
CA LEU A 489 -19.75 -18.90 -3.72
C LEU A 489 -19.97 -18.44 -5.17
N ARG A 490 -20.30 -17.16 -5.41
CA ARG A 490 -20.40 -16.62 -6.78
C ARG A 490 -19.05 -16.63 -7.51
N LEU A 491 -17.96 -16.27 -6.83
CA LEU A 491 -16.62 -16.36 -7.41
C LEU A 491 -16.29 -17.80 -7.81
N LYS A 492 -16.56 -18.76 -6.92
CA LYS A 492 -16.31 -20.19 -7.17
C LYS A 492 -17.16 -20.76 -8.30
N GLU A 493 -18.40 -20.28 -8.48
CA GLU A 493 -19.23 -20.64 -9.63
C GLU A 493 -18.57 -20.22 -10.96
N ILE A 494 -18.03 -19.00 -11.03
CA ILE A 494 -17.34 -18.50 -12.22
C ILE A 494 -16.06 -19.30 -12.46
N LEU A 495 -15.28 -19.55 -11.41
CA LEU A 495 -14.04 -20.33 -11.52
C LEU A 495 -14.30 -21.77 -11.99
N ALA A 496 -15.36 -22.41 -11.50
CA ALA A 496 -15.75 -23.76 -11.90
C ALA A 496 -16.27 -23.82 -13.35
N ALA A 497 -17.00 -22.79 -13.80
CA ALA A 497 -17.59 -22.75 -15.14
C ALA A 497 -16.61 -22.27 -16.23
N ASP A 498 -15.87 -21.20 -15.93
CA ASP A 498 -15.15 -20.40 -16.92
C ASP A 498 -13.64 -20.24 -16.60
N GLY A 499 -13.19 -20.70 -15.42
CA GLY A 499 -11.78 -20.71 -15.02
C GLY A 499 -11.27 -19.38 -14.46
N ILE A 500 -10.01 -19.39 -14.03
CA ILE A 500 -9.36 -18.24 -13.35
C ILE A 500 -9.36 -16.98 -14.23
N GLY A 501 -8.99 -17.12 -15.51
CA GLY A 501 -8.89 -15.99 -16.44
C GLY A 501 -10.21 -15.23 -16.63
N ALA A 502 -11.36 -15.90 -16.52
CA ALA A 502 -12.66 -15.26 -16.60
C ALA A 502 -12.96 -14.39 -15.37
N ALA A 503 -12.66 -14.89 -14.17
CA ALA A 503 -12.82 -14.13 -12.92
C ALA A 503 -11.89 -12.91 -12.87
N GLU A 504 -10.62 -13.06 -13.27
CA GLU A 504 -9.66 -11.95 -13.36
C GLU A 504 -10.10 -10.92 -14.40
N THR A 505 -10.52 -11.36 -15.58
CA THR A 505 -11.03 -10.46 -16.64
C THR A 505 -12.26 -9.69 -16.17
N ALA A 506 -13.19 -10.35 -15.46
CA ALA A 506 -14.37 -9.72 -14.91
C ALA A 506 -14.01 -8.61 -13.90
N TYR A 507 -13.09 -8.89 -12.97
CA TYR A 507 -12.60 -7.91 -12.00
C TYR A 507 -11.89 -6.72 -12.69
N HIS A 508 -11.03 -6.99 -13.66
CA HIS A 508 -10.31 -5.95 -14.39
C HIS A 508 -11.24 -5.07 -15.23
N ARG A 509 -12.24 -5.65 -15.91
CA ARG A 509 -13.24 -4.89 -16.67
C ARG A 509 -14.08 -3.99 -15.78
N ALA A 510 -14.47 -4.45 -14.59
CA ALA A 510 -15.18 -3.60 -13.64
C ALA A 510 -14.30 -2.46 -13.11
N THR A 511 -13.04 -2.73 -12.80
CA THR A 511 -12.07 -1.71 -12.38
C THR A 511 -11.88 -0.65 -13.47
N LEU A 512 -11.80 -1.09 -14.73
CA LEU A 512 -11.70 -0.18 -15.87
C LEU A 512 -12.96 0.66 -16.05
N LEU A 513 -14.16 0.06 -15.93
CA LEU A 513 -15.41 0.82 -16.04
C LEU A 513 -15.51 1.89 -14.97
N ASP A 514 -15.17 1.58 -13.73
CA ASP A 514 -15.19 2.56 -12.63
C ASP A 514 -14.20 3.72 -12.90
N LEU A 515 -13.02 3.41 -13.42
CA LEU A 515 -12.05 4.43 -13.84
C LEU A 515 -12.59 5.31 -14.98
N LEU A 516 -13.25 4.71 -15.99
CA LEU A 516 -13.86 5.44 -17.10
C LEU A 516 -15.03 6.31 -16.63
N ASP A 517 -15.87 5.82 -15.73
CA ASP A 517 -16.97 6.57 -15.14
C ASP A 517 -16.43 7.77 -14.33
N GLY A 518 -15.39 7.57 -13.53
CA GLY A 518 -14.71 8.66 -12.81
C GLY A 518 -14.06 9.69 -13.75
N ALA A 519 -13.44 9.23 -14.85
CA ALA A 519 -12.85 10.10 -15.87
C ALA A 519 -13.92 10.91 -16.62
N LEU A 520 -15.07 10.30 -16.90
CA LEU A 520 -16.22 10.96 -17.52
C LEU A 520 -16.79 12.04 -16.59
N GLN A 521 -17.02 11.71 -15.32
CA GLN A 521 -17.54 12.65 -14.32
C GLN A 521 -16.60 13.83 -14.06
N SER A 522 -15.29 13.60 -14.11
CA SER A 522 -14.27 14.64 -13.93
C SER A 522 -13.92 15.40 -15.21
N GLY A 523 -14.45 15.00 -16.37
CA GLY A 523 -14.11 15.60 -17.66
C GLY A 523 -12.68 15.33 -18.12
N THR A 524 -12.06 14.25 -17.63
CA THR A 524 -10.66 13.85 -17.93
C THR A 524 -10.54 12.65 -18.86
N ILE A 525 -11.66 12.18 -19.42
CA ILE A 525 -11.73 10.97 -20.25
C ILE A 525 -10.72 10.96 -21.40
N ASP A 526 -10.50 12.10 -22.07
CA ASP A 526 -9.56 12.22 -23.19
C ASP A 526 -8.09 12.03 -22.77
N THR A 527 -7.78 12.20 -21.47
CA THR A 527 -6.45 11.97 -20.88
C THR A 527 -6.30 10.54 -20.39
N VAL A 528 -7.36 9.96 -19.81
CA VAL A 528 -7.32 8.62 -19.20
C VAL A 528 -7.34 7.52 -20.26
N LEU A 529 -8.06 7.72 -21.35
CA LEU A 529 -8.28 6.70 -22.37
C LEU A 529 -7.00 6.29 -23.15
N PRO A 530 -6.11 7.21 -23.56
CA PRO A 530 -4.85 6.84 -24.20
C PRO A 530 -3.90 6.12 -23.24
N VAL A 531 -3.83 6.57 -21.98
CA VAL A 531 -2.94 5.99 -20.96
C VAL A 531 -3.37 4.58 -20.57
N THR A 532 -4.68 4.36 -20.45
CA THR A 532 -5.22 3.03 -20.13
C THR A 532 -5.07 2.04 -21.28
N ALA A 533 -5.15 2.50 -22.54
CA ALA A 533 -4.93 1.67 -23.72
C ALA A 533 -3.48 1.16 -23.82
N ASP A 534 -2.50 1.98 -23.43
CA ASP A 534 -1.08 1.61 -23.45
C ASP A 534 -0.69 0.69 -22.26
N ALA A 535 -1.39 0.79 -21.13
CA ALA A 535 -1.09 0.04 -19.90
C ALA A 535 -1.78 -1.33 -19.82
N ALA A 536 -2.84 -1.55 -20.61
CA ALA A 536 -3.59 -2.79 -20.59
C ALA A 536 -2.86 -3.92 -21.33
N GLY A 537 -2.78 -5.12 -20.73
CA GLY A 537 -2.25 -6.31 -21.42
C GLY A 537 -3.03 -6.65 -22.70
N THR A 538 -2.51 -7.58 -23.52
CA THR A 538 -2.94 -7.83 -24.91
C THR A 538 -4.45 -8.04 -25.13
N GLY A 539 -5.18 -8.60 -24.16
CA GLY A 539 -6.63 -8.78 -24.23
C GLY A 539 -7.44 -7.51 -23.99
N ILE A 540 -7.09 -6.73 -22.96
CA ILE A 540 -7.79 -5.50 -22.56
C ILE A 540 -7.38 -4.32 -23.46
N ALA A 541 -6.11 -4.26 -23.91
CA ALA A 541 -5.65 -3.27 -24.87
C ALA A 541 -6.37 -3.39 -26.21
N ALA A 542 -6.72 -4.60 -26.66
CA ALA A 542 -7.51 -4.77 -27.89
C ALA A 542 -8.94 -4.23 -27.74
N GLU A 543 -9.57 -4.40 -26.57
CA GLU A 543 -10.89 -3.82 -26.29
C GLU A 543 -10.82 -2.30 -26.09
N LEU A 544 -9.81 -1.80 -25.40
CA LEU A 544 -9.56 -0.37 -25.23
C LEU A 544 -9.17 0.32 -26.53
N ALA A 545 -8.38 -0.32 -27.39
CA ALA A 545 -8.07 0.19 -28.73
C ALA A 545 -9.31 0.20 -29.63
N LYS A 546 -10.18 -0.81 -29.53
CA LYS A 546 -11.50 -0.80 -30.17
C LYS A 546 -12.37 0.35 -29.62
N LEU A 547 -12.41 0.54 -28.31
CA LEU A 547 -13.14 1.62 -27.64
C LEU A 547 -12.62 3.00 -28.08
N ALA A 548 -11.29 3.19 -28.04
CA ALA A 548 -10.59 4.41 -28.44
C ALA A 548 -10.74 4.72 -29.93
N SER A 549 -10.77 3.70 -30.79
CA SER A 549 -11.00 3.87 -32.22
C SER A 549 -12.43 4.35 -32.54
N ARG A 550 -13.41 4.02 -31.69
CA ARG A 550 -14.81 4.49 -31.79
C ARG A 550 -15.02 5.88 -31.22
N LEU A 551 -14.15 6.34 -30.32
CA LEU A 551 -14.19 7.70 -29.76
C LEU A 551 -13.65 8.77 -30.72
N ARG A 552 -12.79 8.41 -31.68
CA ARG A 552 -12.17 9.36 -32.63
C ARG A 552 -13.11 10.02 -33.65
N PRO A 553 -14.21 9.39 -34.12
CA PRO A 553 -15.10 10.03 -35.11
C PRO A 553 -16.27 10.82 -34.49
N ASP A 554 -16.88 10.34 -33.40
CA ASP A 554 -18.25 10.76 -33.01
C ASP A 554 -18.34 11.55 -31.69
N GLY A 555 -17.22 11.76 -31.00
CA GLY A 555 -17.16 12.50 -29.73
C GLY A 555 -17.77 11.75 -28.53
N THR A 556 -17.53 12.28 -27.32
CA THR A 556 -17.97 11.73 -26.02
C THR A 556 -19.48 11.55 -25.88
N GLU A 557 -20.27 12.24 -26.71
CA GLU A 557 -21.73 12.24 -26.70
C GLU A 557 -22.34 10.96 -27.33
N ALA A 558 -21.73 10.43 -28.39
CA ALA A 558 -22.12 9.15 -28.99
C ALA A 558 -21.72 7.96 -28.09
N PHE A 559 -20.60 8.08 -27.38
CA PHE A 559 -20.10 7.07 -26.45
C PHE A 559 -21.04 6.79 -25.27
N VAL A 560 -21.58 7.83 -24.63
CA VAL A 560 -22.55 7.69 -23.52
C VAL A 560 -23.86 7.06 -24.01
N ARG A 561 -24.25 7.35 -25.25
CA ARG A 561 -25.46 6.80 -25.88
C ARG A 561 -25.28 5.32 -26.24
N ASP A 562 -24.14 4.93 -26.81
CA ASP A 562 -23.82 3.52 -27.13
C ASP A 562 -23.62 2.67 -25.87
N LEU A 563 -23.03 3.22 -24.81
CA LEU A 563 -22.95 2.54 -23.50
C LEU A 563 -24.34 2.32 -22.91
N SER A 564 -25.23 3.32 -23.01
CA SER A 564 -26.62 3.20 -22.57
C SER A 564 -27.41 2.22 -23.45
N ASP A 565 -27.24 2.23 -24.77
CA ASP A 565 -27.96 1.34 -25.70
C ASP A 565 -27.45 -0.11 -25.61
N ALA A 566 -26.15 -0.34 -25.34
CA ALA A 566 -25.61 -1.64 -24.99
C ALA A 566 -26.06 -2.15 -23.60
N GLN A 567 -26.50 -1.25 -22.70
CA GLN A 567 -27.04 -1.56 -21.37
C GLN A 567 -28.57 -1.79 -21.37
N VAL A 568 -29.32 -1.18 -22.29
CA VAL A 568 -30.79 -1.30 -22.38
C VAL A 568 -31.27 -2.68 -22.85
N GLY A 569 -30.37 -3.53 -23.36
CA GLY A 569 -30.69 -4.93 -23.67
C GLY A 569 -31.02 -5.82 -22.47
N ALA A 570 -30.79 -5.39 -21.22
CA ALA A 570 -30.95 -6.28 -20.05
C ALA A 570 -31.51 -5.66 -18.75
N ALA A 571 -31.73 -4.35 -18.61
CA ALA A 571 -32.38 -3.80 -17.42
C ALA A 571 -33.11 -2.47 -17.67
N THR A 572 -34.32 -2.35 -17.14
CA THR A 572 -35.20 -1.18 -17.19
C THR A 572 -34.64 -0.03 -16.32
N VAL A 573 -33.77 0.81 -16.88
CA VAL A 573 -33.41 2.12 -16.30
C VAL A 573 -33.52 3.18 -17.38
N HIS A 574 -34.43 4.14 -17.20
CA HIS A 574 -34.57 5.29 -18.10
C HIS A 574 -33.68 6.45 -17.63
N VAL A 575 -32.68 6.83 -18.43
CA VAL A 575 -31.93 8.08 -18.26
C VAL A 575 -32.50 9.12 -19.21
N ARG A 576 -32.93 10.28 -18.70
CA ARG A 576 -33.38 11.42 -19.50
C ARG A 576 -32.35 12.55 -19.42
N ALA A 577 -31.76 12.91 -20.56
CA ALA A 577 -30.92 14.10 -20.67
C ALA A 577 -31.80 15.35 -20.94
N HIS A 578 -31.57 16.43 -20.20
CA HIS A 578 -32.16 17.74 -20.51
C HIS A 578 -31.15 18.60 -21.29
N ILE A 579 -31.54 19.00 -22.50
CA ILE A 579 -30.78 19.93 -23.34
C ILE A 579 -31.28 21.34 -23.05
N ARG A 580 -30.39 22.26 -22.64
CA ARG A 580 -30.61 23.70 -22.79
C ARG A 580 -29.77 24.22 -23.95
N ASN A 581 -30.39 25.03 -24.80
CA ASN A 581 -29.76 25.69 -25.95
C ASN A 581 -28.44 26.36 -25.53
N GLY A 582 -27.32 25.82 -25.99
CA GLY A 582 -25.97 26.31 -25.64
C GLY A 582 -24.88 25.25 -25.49
N GLY A 583 -25.15 23.96 -25.70
CA GLY A 583 -24.11 22.93 -25.87
C GLY A 583 -23.33 22.53 -24.60
N LYS A 584 -23.84 22.80 -23.40
CA LYS A 584 -23.29 22.25 -22.14
C LYS A 584 -24.36 21.52 -21.35
N VAL A 585 -24.10 20.26 -21.04
CA VAL A 585 -24.90 19.43 -20.12
C VAL A 585 -24.50 19.78 -18.69
N SER A 586 -25.47 20.06 -17.81
CA SER A 586 -25.18 20.57 -16.46
C SER A 586 -25.47 19.62 -15.30
N ALA A 587 -26.04 18.42 -15.49
CA ALA A 587 -26.14 17.36 -14.48
C ALA A 587 -26.87 16.12 -15.04
N TYR A 588 -26.63 14.95 -14.44
CA TYR A 588 -27.45 13.74 -14.58
C TYR A 588 -28.28 13.56 -13.29
N ASP A 589 -29.62 13.51 -13.40
CA ASP A 589 -30.49 13.12 -12.28
C ASP A 589 -30.93 11.67 -12.43
N ARG A 590 -30.82 10.89 -11.34
CA ARG A 590 -31.50 9.59 -11.22
C ARG A 590 -33.00 9.84 -11.06
N ALA A 591 -33.79 9.44 -12.03
CA ALA A 591 -35.24 9.36 -11.84
C ALA A 591 -35.53 8.29 -10.77
N ALA A 592 -36.26 8.67 -9.70
CA ALA A 592 -36.84 7.70 -8.78
C ALA A 592 -37.83 6.79 -9.55
N PRO A 593 -37.93 5.49 -9.21
CA PRO A 593 -38.92 4.62 -9.83
C PRO A 593 -40.32 5.14 -9.48
N GLY A 594 -41.08 5.52 -10.51
CA GLY A 594 -42.47 5.95 -10.37
C GLY A 594 -43.40 4.75 -10.24
N MET A 595 -44.17 4.76 -9.15
CA MET A 595 -45.39 4.00 -8.80
C MET A 595 -45.54 2.55 -9.28
#